data_AF-A0AAV4JF44-F1
#
_entry.id   AF-A0AAV4JF44-F1
#
_cell.length_a   1.000
_cell.length_b   1.000
_cell.length_c   1.000
_cell.angle_alpha   90.00
_cell.angle_beta   90.00
_cell.angle_gamma   90.00
#
_symmetry.space_group_name_H-M   'P 1'
#
loop_
_entity.id
_entity.type
_entity.pdbx_description
1 polymer ?
#
loop_
_entity_poly.entity_id
_entity_poly.type
_entity_poly.pdbx_seq_one_letter_code
_entity_poly.pdbx_strand_id
1 'polypeptide(L)'
;MKYNLKALNKDPELRNKFTIDVKNKFEALEASTAEERQWEILKDSIEKAAEENIPKQTKREHKKWMTQSILDKMALRRKAKQDPPRYKSIDIEIKKMCNEA
;
A
#
# COMPACT_ATOMS: atom_id res chain seq x y z
N MET A 1 -0.51 -8.72 7.22
CA MET A 1 -1.06 -7.79 6.20
C MET A 1 -1.08 -6.38 6.77
N LYS A 2 -0.97 -5.31 5.97
CA LYS A 2 -1.09 -3.92 6.48
C LYS A 2 -2.49 -3.39 6.17
N TYR A 3 -3.25 -3.06 7.22
CA TYR A 3 -4.59 -2.48 7.13
C TYR A 3 -4.50 -0.96 7.01
N ASN A 4 -5.42 -0.34 6.26
CA ASN A 4 -5.48 1.11 6.18
C ASN A 4 -6.19 1.70 7.42
N LEU A 5 -5.48 1.76 8.55
CA LEU A 5 -6.02 2.32 9.80
C LEU A 5 -6.45 3.79 9.68
N LYS A 6 -5.93 4.53 8.68
CA LYS A 6 -6.38 5.89 8.40
C LYS A 6 -7.82 5.96 7.88
N ALA A 7 -8.36 4.85 7.36
CA ALA A 7 -9.76 4.76 6.97
C ALA A 7 -10.71 4.87 8.17
N LEU A 8 -10.34 4.28 9.32
CA LEU A 8 -11.10 4.37 10.57
C LEU A 8 -11.20 5.81 11.13
N ASN A 9 -10.21 6.65 10.83
CA ASN A 9 -10.22 8.06 11.23
C ASN A 9 -11.03 8.95 10.28
N LYS A 10 -11.27 8.49 9.04
CA LYS A 10 -11.99 9.25 8.01
C LYS A 10 -13.47 8.90 7.95
N ASP A 11 -13.81 7.64 8.24
CA ASP A 11 -15.18 7.14 8.20
C ASP A 11 -15.67 6.76 9.61
N PRO A 12 -16.53 7.58 10.23
CA PRO A 12 -17.06 7.31 11.56
C PRO A 12 -17.99 6.08 11.59
N GLU A 13 -18.67 5.72 10.49
CA GLU A 13 -19.52 4.54 10.45
C GLU A 13 -18.69 3.26 10.49
N LEU A 14 -17.59 3.24 9.72
CA LEU A 14 -16.65 2.12 9.72
C LEU A 14 -16.02 1.88 11.09
N ARG A 15 -15.67 2.97 11.77
CA ARG A 15 -15.14 2.93 13.14
C ARG A 15 -16.16 2.37 14.13
N ASN A 16 -17.42 2.80 14.02
CA ASN A 16 -18.48 2.32 14.90
C ASN A 16 -18.74 0.83 14.69
N LYS A 17 -18.84 0.36 13.45
CA LYS A 17 -18.97 -1.09 13.14
C LYS A 17 -17.83 -1.90 13.72
N PHE A 18 -16.58 -1.51 13.44
CA PHE A 18 -15.41 -2.20 13.99
C PHE A 18 -15.41 -2.22 15.52
N THR A 19 -15.78 -1.11 16.17
CA THR A 19 -15.83 -1.03 17.64
C THR A 19 -16.92 -1.92 18.23
N ILE A 20 -18.09 -1.97 17.60
CA ILE A 20 -19.19 -2.84 18.02
C ILE A 20 -18.80 -4.30 17.87
N ASP A 21 -18.21 -4.70 16.74
CA ASP A 21 -17.78 -6.09 16.51
C ASP A 21 -16.72 -6.54 17.51
N VAL A 22 -15.75 -5.67 17.82
CA VAL A 22 -14.72 -5.97 18.84
C VAL A 22 -15.34 -6.07 20.23
N LYS A 23 -16.26 -5.16 20.60
CA LYS A 23 -16.96 -5.22 21.89
C LYS A 23 -17.78 -6.49 22.04
N ASN A 24 -18.57 -6.85 21.03
CA ASN A 24 -19.39 -8.06 21.03
C ASN A 24 -18.53 -9.33 21.20
N LYS A 25 -17.39 -9.39 20.49
CA LYS A 25 -16.45 -10.53 20.61
C LYS A 25 -15.76 -10.54 21.99
N PHE A 26 -15.47 -9.38 22.59
CA PHE A 26 -14.89 -9.27 23.93
C PHE A 26 -15.87 -9.66 25.04
N GLU A 27 -17.12 -9.20 24.98
CA GLU A 27 -18.16 -9.59 25.94
C GLU A 27 -18.43 -11.10 25.92
N ALA A 28 -18.36 -11.73 24.75
CA ALA A 28 -18.43 -13.19 24.62
C ALA A 28 -17.21 -13.91 25.25
N LEU A 29 -16.07 -13.23 25.39
CA LEU A 29 -14.84 -13.79 25.93
C LEU A 29 -14.73 -13.71 27.45
N GLU A 30 -15.28 -12.68 28.10
CA GLU A 30 -15.29 -12.57 29.57
C GLU A 30 -16.04 -13.73 30.26
N ALA A 31 -16.88 -14.47 29.53
CA ALA A 31 -17.53 -15.68 30.02
C ALA A 31 -16.60 -16.90 30.17
N SER A 32 -15.33 -16.80 29.76
CA SER A 32 -14.31 -17.86 29.80
C SER A 32 -13.31 -17.66 30.94
N THR A 33 -12.81 -18.72 31.59
CA THR A 33 -11.98 -18.64 32.82
C THR A 33 -10.48 -18.86 32.60
N ALA A 34 -9.99 -18.94 31.36
CA ALA A 34 -8.58 -19.19 31.06
C ALA A 34 -7.92 -17.99 30.36
N GLU A 35 -7.25 -17.15 31.15
CA GLU A 35 -6.73 -15.83 30.75
C GLU A 35 -5.81 -15.84 29.49
N GLU A 36 -4.89 -16.80 29.37
CA GLU A 36 -4.01 -16.90 28.18
C GLU A 36 -4.77 -17.31 26.92
N ARG A 37 -5.76 -18.20 27.05
CA ARG A 37 -6.61 -18.60 25.92
C ARG A 37 -7.53 -17.46 25.52
N GLN A 38 -8.03 -16.68 26.48
CA GLN A 38 -8.82 -15.49 26.20
C GLN A 38 -8.02 -14.45 25.42
N TRP A 39 -6.74 -14.26 25.75
CA TRP A 39 -5.90 -13.31 25.03
C TRP A 39 -5.67 -13.72 23.56
N GLU A 40 -5.39 -15.00 23.30
CA GLU A 40 -5.24 -15.49 21.93
C GLU A 40 -6.55 -15.39 21.14
N ILE A 41 -7.69 -15.72 21.75
CA ILE A 41 -8.99 -15.60 21.07
C ILE A 41 -9.37 -14.12 20.84
N LEU A 42 -9.01 -13.22 21.76
CA LEU A 42 -9.21 -11.78 21.60
C LEU A 42 -8.38 -11.24 20.43
N LYS A 43 -7.10 -11.63 20.38
CA LYS A 43 -6.21 -11.24 19.29
C LYS A 43 -6.73 -11.72 17.94
N ASP A 44 -7.14 -12.98 17.84
CA ASP A 44 -7.74 -13.55 16.62
C ASP A 44 -9.06 -12.84 16.25
N SER A 45 -9.87 -12.49 17.25
CA SER A 45 -11.12 -11.75 17.05
C SER A 45 -10.90 -10.35 16.48
N ILE A 46 -9.87 -9.64 16.96
CA ILE A 46 -9.45 -8.33 16.47
C ILE A 46 -8.90 -8.45 15.05
N GLU A 47 -8.06 -9.45 14.77
CA GLU A 47 -7.51 -9.68 13.43
C GLU A 47 -8.60 -9.98 12.40
N LYS A 48 -9.58 -10.83 12.75
CA LYS A 48 -10.74 -11.13 11.90
C LYS A 48 -11.63 -9.91 11.69
N ALA A 49 -11.96 -9.19 12.76
CA ALA A 49 -12.78 -7.96 12.65
C ALA A 49 -12.08 -6.90 11.78
N ALA A 50 -10.75 -6.82 11.85
CA ALA A 50 -9.95 -5.94 11.00
C ALA A 50 -9.95 -6.40 9.54
N GLU A 51 -9.91 -7.71 9.27
CA GLU A 51 -10.01 -8.23 7.91
C GLU A 51 -11.39 -8.01 7.28
N GLU A 52 -12.46 -8.15 8.06
CA GLU A 52 -13.85 -8.00 7.61
C GLU A 52 -14.21 -6.52 7.36
N ASN A 53 -13.72 -5.61 8.19
CA ASN A 53 -14.15 -4.21 8.16
C ASN A 53 -13.10 -3.24 7.58
N ILE A 54 -11.80 -3.48 7.69
CA ILE A 54 -10.80 -2.48 7.33
C ILE A 54 -10.26 -2.77 5.91
N PRO A 55 -10.42 -1.83 4.96
CA PRO A 55 -9.86 -2.01 3.63
C PRO A 55 -8.34 -2.20 3.70
N LYS A 56 -7.86 -3.22 2.98
CA LYS A 56 -6.43 -3.54 2.89
C LYS A 56 -5.68 -2.34 2.31
N GLN A 57 -4.51 -2.04 2.85
CA GLN A 57 -3.67 -0.99 2.29
C GLN A 57 -3.18 -1.46 0.92
N THR A 58 -3.66 -0.83 -0.15
CA THR A 58 -3.14 -1.07 -1.49
C THR A 58 -1.66 -0.68 -1.50
N LYS A 59 -0.80 -1.66 -1.80
CA LYS A 59 0.60 -1.36 -2.09
C LYS A 59 0.58 -0.51 -3.35
N ARG A 60 1.31 0.61 -3.35
CA ARG A 60 1.54 1.36 -4.59
C ARG A 60 2.21 0.40 -5.55
N GLU A 61 1.62 0.19 -6.72
CA GLU A 61 2.26 -0.60 -7.76
C GLU A 61 3.60 0.05 -8.10
N HIS A 62 4.64 -0.78 -8.20
CA HIS A 62 5.92 -0.29 -8.67
C HIS A 62 5.77 0.10 -10.13
N LYS A 63 5.93 1.39 -10.38
CA LYS A 63 6.00 1.94 -11.73
C LYS A 63 7.14 1.28 -12.50
N LYS A 64 6.88 0.89 -13.74
CA LYS A 64 7.90 0.32 -14.62
C LYS A 64 8.85 1.43 -15.03
N TRP A 65 9.97 1.54 -14.33
CA TRP A 65 11.02 2.55 -14.57
C TRP A 65 11.65 2.51 -15.98
N MET A 66 11.45 1.42 -16.74
CA MET A 66 12.04 1.20 -18.07
C MET A 66 10.98 0.76 -19.09
N THR A 67 10.28 1.72 -19.68
CA THR A 67 9.34 1.46 -20.78
C THR A 67 10.08 1.37 -22.13
N GLN A 68 9.44 0.77 -23.14
CA GLN A 68 10.02 0.67 -24.48
C GLN A 68 10.39 2.05 -25.05
N SER A 69 9.57 3.07 -24.79
CA SER A 69 9.85 4.45 -25.21
C SER A 69 11.15 5.01 -24.60
N ILE A 70 11.46 4.67 -23.34
CA ILE A 70 12.72 5.04 -22.69
C ILE A 70 13.89 4.32 -23.36
N LEU A 71 13.75 3.03 -23.67
CA LEU A 71 14.78 2.24 -24.37
C LEU A 71 15.09 2.81 -25.76
N ASP A 72 14.06 3.21 -26.50
CA ASP A 72 14.20 3.82 -27.82
C ASP A 72 14.95 5.16 -27.73
N LYS A 73 14.62 6.00 -26.73
CA LYS A 73 15.37 7.23 -26.49
C LYS A 73 16.80 6.99 -26.03
N MET A 74 17.07 5.96 -25.24
CA MET A 74 18.44 5.55 -24.90
C MET A 74 19.23 5.13 -26.14
N ALA A 75 18.60 4.47 -27.12
CA ALA A 75 19.22 4.16 -28.40
C ALA A 75 19.54 5.44 -29.21
N LEU A 76 18.62 6.43 -29.21
CA LEU A 76 18.86 7.73 -29.84
C LEU A 76 20.01 8.50 -29.17
N ARG A 77 20.08 8.49 -27.82
CA ARG A 77 21.18 9.09 -27.05
C ARG A 77 22.53 8.47 -27.42
N ARG A 78 22.59 7.14 -27.63
CA ARG A 78 23.82 6.46 -28.06
C ARG A 78 24.30 6.93 -29.43
N LYS A 79 23.38 7.19 -30.37
CA LYS A 79 23.69 7.73 -31.71
C LYS A 79 24.10 9.20 -31.66
N ALA A 80 23.56 9.97 -30.73
CA ALA A 80 23.85 11.40 -30.56
C ALA A 80 25.15 11.71 -29.80
N LYS A 81 26.00 10.72 -29.48
CA LYS A 81 27.26 10.94 -28.74
C LYS A 81 28.21 11.95 -29.40
N GLN A 82 28.15 12.11 -30.71
CA GLN A 82 28.97 13.04 -31.48
C GLN A 82 28.45 14.49 -31.45
N ASP A 83 27.23 14.71 -30.94
CA ASP A 83 26.57 16.02 -30.85
C ASP A 83 26.24 16.32 -29.36
N PRO A 84 27.15 17.01 -28.63
CA PRO A 84 27.00 17.21 -27.20
C PRO A 84 25.73 17.97 -26.77
N PRO A 85 25.27 19.03 -27.48
CA PRO A 85 23.97 19.65 -27.22
C PRO A 85 22.80 18.68 -27.32
N ARG A 86 22.72 17.89 -28.41
CA ARG A 86 21.64 16.93 -28.63
C ARG A 86 21.71 15.74 -27.68
N TYR A 87 22.91 15.32 -27.29
CA TYR A 87 23.10 14.28 -26.27
C TYR A 87 22.52 14.71 -24.92
N LYS A 88 22.80 15.95 -24.49
CA LYS A 88 22.31 16.51 -23.23
C LYS A 88 20.79 16.67 -23.22
N SER A 89 20.19 17.12 -24.32
CA SER A 89 18.73 17.26 -24.39
C SER A 89 18.00 15.92 -24.26
N ILE A 90 18.49 14.88 -24.95
CA ILE A 90 17.92 13.52 -24.85
C ILE A 90 18.14 12.94 -23.45
N ASP A 91 19.29 13.20 -22.79
CA ASP A 91 19.57 12.75 -21.42
C ASP A 91 18.59 13.34 -20.40
N ILE A 92 18.27 14.63 -20.51
CA ILE A 92 17.28 15.31 -19.66
C ILE A 92 15.90 14.69 -19.87
N GLU A 93 15.52 14.44 -21.12
CA GLU A 93 14.22 13.87 -21.46
C GLU A 93 14.07 12.42 -20.94
N ILE A 94 15.11 11.59 -21.06
CA ILE A 94 15.14 10.23 -20.49
C ILE A 94 14.95 10.29 -18.97
N LYS A 95 15.68 11.17 -18.27
CA LYS A 95 15.55 11.32 -16.82
C LYS A 95 14.14 11.71 -16.41
N LYS A 96 13.52 12.65 -17.14
CA LYS A 96 12.14 13.06 -16.91
C LYS A 96 11.18 11.88 -17.10
N MET A 97 11.33 11.13 -18.20
CA MET A 97 10.49 9.96 -18.47
C MET A 97 10.65 8.85 -17.41
N CYS A 98 11.87 8.60 -16.92
CA CYS A 98 12.10 7.62 -15.85
C CYS A 98 11.44 8.04 -14.52
N ASN A 99 11.32 9.34 -14.25
CA ASN A 99 10.67 9.86 -13.05
C ASN A 99 9.14 9.88 -13.17
N GLU A 100 8.61 10.01 -14.39
CA GLU A 100 7.18 10.10 -14.68
C GLU A 100 6.52 8.74 -14.96
N ALA A 101 7.29 7.75 -15.45
CA ALA A 101 6.85 6.36 -15.62
C ALA A 101 6.36 5.75 -14.31
#